data_AF-A0A177EH67-F1
#
_entry.id   AF-A0A177EH67-F1
#
_cell.length_a   1.000
_cell.length_b   1.000
_cell.length_c   1.000
_cell.angle_alpha   90.00
_cell.angle_beta   90.00
_cell.angle_gamma   90.00
#
_symmetry.space_group_name_H-M   'P 1'
#
loop_
_entity.id
_entity.type
_entity.pdbx_description
1 polymer ?
#
loop_
_entity_poly.entity_id
_entity_poly.type
_entity_poly.pdbx_seq_one_letter_code
_entity_poly.pdbx_strand_id
1 'polypeptide(L)'
;MHIRKEFMIMIVTLCQIYCNVGIRSYEEIYGREIGDGMRIKANGPIFPIREFISEKLNLMFAMRFLSPGVDVNYSVSVIDDENNKENVKITATRDRNMDMAYINSFTKEKNEEKEKTTTYLEDYHQTVIEMFSSSTGFLSIHTSRNDSFIRFLQFEHVSKHKIDILACLFLLAEGVDIPLKIEGDKINPKLVLKEIVAKPIEQENKTENLNVSKPETKNESKKRKLKEGKTGDRKDGKEGEEEKNIFSLSMKYKRNKKNAKSVSQKRAIDVINFFINNKTNPDIREGGKYAEPTTYEEFKTGKFLNNARWLIQYYIFKYLDSEEKIIDFAKTVYSMLKACIAAKKDEKSDKSNEEVKYLESIVNKCFVKSSDANTSNAKHRIDILTTIYKESPLANVFPFSGSIDVAEYKAISSYNRKEDSFDNSNMYSNCAEAGLLSLFCCLAYDAQTKEYNIDHMGNVSPDLKSFFHTYNKPLEADTYEMHNEWSKVVAGLENANIRYLKENRNELAPGIINMLYVIAEITGRYSKEEESLKELSTLLEKDDENQSKLFQKVKLYTEKLILSLSKTYNEEENSELARR
;
A
#
# COMPACT_ATOMS: atom_id res chain seq x y z
N MET A 1 25.30 -17.26 26.73
CA MET A 1 25.45 -16.20 25.70
C MET A 1 25.18 -16.74 24.28
N HIS A 2 24.07 -17.45 24.07
CA HIS A 2 23.63 -17.95 22.74
C HIS A 2 22.56 -17.05 22.09
N ILE A 3 22.01 -16.12 22.86
CA ILE A 3 20.87 -15.27 22.48
C ILE A 3 21.22 -14.25 21.38
N ARG A 4 22.47 -13.79 21.22
CA ARG A 4 22.79 -12.72 20.24
C ARG A 4 22.96 -13.20 18.79
N LYS A 5 23.33 -14.47 18.55
CA LYS A 5 23.48 -15.05 17.19
C LYS A 5 22.15 -15.36 16.53
N GLU A 6 21.31 -16.03 17.30
CA GLU A 6 19.95 -16.35 16.87
C GLU A 6 19.19 -15.06 16.69
N PHE A 7 19.32 -14.07 17.59
CA PHE A 7 18.63 -12.79 17.49
C PHE A 7 19.02 -11.93 16.28
N MET A 8 20.27 -11.95 15.80
CA MET A 8 20.68 -11.20 14.60
C MET A 8 20.27 -11.89 13.30
N ILE A 9 20.35 -13.22 13.25
CA ILE A 9 19.78 -14.00 12.14
C ILE A 9 18.26 -13.86 12.16
N MET A 10 17.65 -13.84 13.35
CA MET A 10 16.25 -13.56 13.62
C MET A 10 15.93 -12.12 13.26
N ILE A 11 16.78 -11.10 13.42
CA ILE A 11 16.55 -9.73 12.93
C ILE A 11 16.60 -9.69 11.41
N VAL A 12 17.52 -10.40 10.75
CA VAL A 12 17.55 -10.47 9.28
C VAL A 12 16.36 -11.28 8.72
N THR A 13 15.83 -12.26 9.48
CA THR A 13 14.56 -12.95 9.17
C THR A 13 13.31 -12.25 9.70
N LEU A 14 13.40 -11.37 10.70
CA LEU A 14 12.32 -10.56 11.30
C LEU A 14 12.20 -9.20 10.61
N CYS A 15 13.24 -8.72 9.95
CA CYS A 15 13.11 -7.65 8.96
C CYS A 15 12.27 -8.13 7.76
N GLN A 16 12.01 -9.44 7.63
CA GLN A 16 10.98 -10.01 6.77
C GLN A 16 9.67 -10.36 7.52
N ILE A 17 9.57 -10.10 8.83
CA ILE A 17 8.40 -10.40 9.67
C ILE A 17 7.96 -9.14 10.43
N TYR A 18 6.92 -8.56 9.86
CA TYR A 18 6.04 -7.51 10.35
C TYR A 18 5.71 -7.51 11.89
N CYS A 19 6.31 -6.63 12.69
CA CYS A 19 5.79 -6.05 13.97
C CYS A 19 4.70 -4.88 13.98
N ASN A 20 3.47 -5.01 13.50
CA ASN A 20 2.47 -3.89 13.37
C ASN A 20 2.43 -2.82 14.49
N VAL A 21 2.21 -1.55 14.10
CA VAL A 21 1.95 -0.40 15.00
C VAL A 21 1.12 -0.87 16.18
N GLY A 22 1.64 -0.64 17.40
CA GLY A 22 0.95 -1.03 18.62
C GLY A 22 -0.42 -0.35 18.68
N ILE A 23 -1.44 -1.05 19.19
CA ILE A 23 -2.80 -0.48 19.29
C ILE A 23 -2.82 0.81 20.13
N ARG A 24 -1.80 1.02 20.99
CA ARG A 24 -1.61 2.25 21.77
C ARG A 24 -1.37 3.50 20.94
N SER A 25 -0.77 3.37 19.76
CA SER A 25 -0.57 4.50 18.84
C SER A 25 -1.88 5.11 18.36
N TYR A 26 -3.02 4.46 18.63
CA TYR A 26 -4.36 4.96 18.32
C TYR A 26 -5.12 5.46 19.57
N GLU A 27 -4.51 5.50 20.76
CA GLU A 27 -5.16 5.99 21.99
C GLU A 27 -5.60 7.45 21.88
N GLU A 28 -4.77 8.29 21.27
CA GLU A 28 -5.00 9.72 21.14
C GLU A 28 -6.18 10.04 20.20
N ILE A 29 -6.50 9.14 19.25
CA ILE A 29 -7.63 9.28 18.32
C ILE A 29 -8.96 9.42 19.07
N TYR A 30 -9.14 8.79 20.24
CA TYR A 30 -10.39 8.93 21.00
C TYR A 30 -10.67 10.35 21.51
N GLY A 31 -9.62 11.13 21.73
CA GLY A 31 -9.72 12.49 22.25
C GLY A 31 -9.90 13.54 21.16
N ARG A 32 -9.48 13.22 19.92
CA ARG A 32 -9.45 14.17 18.80
C ARG A 32 -10.85 14.48 18.29
N GLU A 33 -11.14 15.78 18.22
CA GLU A 33 -12.32 16.29 17.53
C GLU A 33 -12.03 16.42 16.03
N ILE A 34 -12.97 15.96 15.21
CA ILE A 34 -12.88 16.06 13.75
C ILE A 34 -13.66 17.27 13.20
N GLY A 35 -14.41 17.97 14.05
CA GLY A 35 -15.23 19.14 13.73
C GLY A 35 -16.69 18.95 14.16
N ASP A 36 -17.44 20.06 14.27
CA ASP A 36 -18.85 20.11 14.70
C ASP A 36 -19.13 19.42 16.07
N GLY A 37 -18.14 19.38 16.97
CA GLY A 37 -18.27 18.65 18.24
C GLY A 37 -18.35 17.13 18.07
N MET A 38 -17.91 16.59 16.93
CA MET A 38 -17.90 15.16 16.64
C MET A 38 -16.51 14.55 16.84
N ARG A 39 -16.50 13.28 17.26
CA ARG A 39 -15.32 12.42 17.38
C ARG A 39 -15.53 11.12 16.63
N ILE A 40 -14.43 10.43 16.31
CA ILE A 40 -14.49 9.08 15.73
C ILE A 40 -15.07 8.13 16.78
N LYS A 41 -16.05 7.32 16.39
CA LYS A 41 -16.64 6.32 17.27
C LYS A 41 -15.68 5.15 17.45
N ALA A 42 -15.33 4.86 18.70
CA ALA A 42 -14.34 3.84 19.06
C ALA A 42 -14.57 2.43 18.49
N ASN A 43 -15.84 2.06 18.32
CA ASN A 43 -16.24 0.75 17.77
C ASN A 43 -16.87 0.90 16.38
N GLY A 44 -16.65 2.05 15.74
CA GLY A 44 -17.13 2.34 14.41
C GLY A 44 -16.16 1.84 13.33
N PRO A 45 -16.61 1.80 12.07
CA PRO A 45 -15.85 1.28 10.93
C PRO A 45 -14.64 2.14 10.52
N ILE A 46 -14.47 3.34 11.09
CA ILE A 46 -13.30 4.20 10.85
C ILE A 46 -12.18 3.93 11.87
N PHE A 47 -12.53 3.43 13.07
CA PHE A 47 -11.55 3.23 14.13
C PHE A 47 -10.81 1.89 13.92
N PRO A 48 -9.46 1.86 13.96
CA PRO A 48 -8.66 0.74 13.42
C PRO A 48 -8.67 -0.56 14.26
N ILE A 49 -9.46 -0.66 15.34
CA ILE A 49 -9.44 -1.82 16.25
C ILE A 49 -9.79 -3.11 15.51
N ARG A 50 -10.79 -3.08 14.62
CA ARG A 50 -11.26 -4.29 13.93
C ARG A 50 -10.22 -4.80 12.95
N GLU A 51 -9.57 -3.90 12.24
CA GLU A 51 -8.53 -4.20 11.26
C GLU A 51 -7.27 -4.67 11.96
N PHE A 52 -6.90 -4.05 13.09
CA PHE A 52 -5.83 -4.52 13.97
C PHE A 52 -6.08 -5.97 14.43
N ILE A 53 -7.29 -6.30 14.90
CA ILE A 53 -7.64 -7.69 15.26
C ILE A 53 -7.55 -8.61 14.04
N SER A 54 -8.09 -8.18 12.89
CA SER A 54 -8.07 -8.95 11.64
C SER A 54 -6.63 -9.28 11.21
N GLU A 55 -5.73 -8.33 11.40
CA GLU A 55 -4.31 -8.47 11.12
C GLU A 55 -3.62 -9.43 12.10
N LYS A 56 -3.88 -9.31 13.40
CA LYS A 56 -3.35 -10.27 14.40
C LYS A 56 -3.85 -11.70 14.18
N LEU A 57 -5.04 -11.85 13.62
CA LEU A 57 -5.61 -13.14 13.22
C LEU A 57 -5.18 -13.61 11.82
N ASN A 58 -4.34 -12.83 11.10
CA ASN A 58 -3.89 -13.13 9.74
C ASN A 58 -5.03 -13.37 8.75
N LEU A 59 -6.18 -12.68 8.91
CA LEU A 59 -7.38 -12.95 8.10
C LEU A 59 -7.17 -12.59 6.63
N MET A 60 -6.49 -11.49 6.33
CA MET A 60 -6.17 -11.12 4.94
C MET A 60 -5.15 -12.07 4.31
N PHE A 61 -4.20 -12.58 5.09
CA PHE A 61 -3.28 -13.63 4.62
C PHE A 61 -4.06 -14.89 4.25
N ALA A 62 -4.95 -15.36 5.13
CA ALA A 62 -5.80 -16.51 4.85
C ALA A 62 -6.64 -16.28 3.59
N MET A 63 -7.22 -15.09 3.43
CA MET A 63 -8.01 -14.73 2.26
C MET A 63 -7.18 -14.73 0.96
N ARG A 64 -5.94 -14.22 1.00
CA ARG A 64 -5.10 -14.07 -0.20
C ARG A 64 -4.38 -15.36 -0.61
N PHE A 65 -4.03 -16.22 0.35
CA PHE A 65 -3.16 -17.38 0.11
C PHE A 65 -3.84 -18.73 0.31
N LEU A 66 -4.91 -18.81 1.10
CA LEU A 66 -5.55 -20.07 1.48
C LEU A 66 -7.00 -20.19 1.01
N SER A 67 -7.60 -19.10 0.52
CA SER A 67 -8.97 -19.10 0.03
C SER A 67 -9.10 -19.92 -1.27
N PRO A 68 -10.14 -20.77 -1.40
CA PRO A 68 -10.45 -21.44 -2.66
C PRO A 68 -10.90 -20.47 -3.76
N GLY A 69 -11.16 -19.21 -3.43
CA GLY A 69 -11.48 -18.16 -4.40
C GLY A 69 -10.28 -17.61 -5.16
N VAL A 70 -9.06 -18.05 -4.83
CA VAL A 70 -7.81 -17.65 -5.51
C VAL A 70 -7.27 -18.84 -6.30
N ASP A 71 -7.19 -18.69 -7.62
CA ASP A 71 -6.49 -19.61 -8.50
C ASP A 71 -4.99 -19.27 -8.50
N VAL A 72 -4.22 -20.16 -7.86
CA VAL A 72 -2.79 -19.97 -7.65
C VAL A 72 -2.03 -20.48 -8.87
N ASN A 73 -1.17 -19.64 -9.46
CA ASN A 73 -0.34 -20.07 -10.59
C ASN A 73 0.88 -20.84 -10.09
N TYR A 74 0.78 -22.17 -10.03
CA TYR A 74 1.89 -23.05 -9.72
C TYR A 74 2.22 -23.96 -10.90
N SER A 75 3.49 -24.34 -11.02
CA SER A 75 3.92 -25.42 -11.90
C SER A 75 4.75 -26.41 -11.11
N VAL A 76 4.52 -27.70 -11.39
CA VAL A 76 5.30 -28.80 -10.84
C VAL A 76 6.01 -29.47 -12.01
N SER A 77 7.32 -29.52 -11.97
CA SER A 77 8.14 -30.28 -12.91
C SER A 77 8.79 -31.45 -12.20
N VAL A 78 8.75 -32.61 -12.85
CA VAL A 78 9.45 -33.80 -12.40
C VAL A 78 10.64 -33.98 -13.34
N ILE A 79 11.85 -33.87 -12.80
CA ILE A 79 13.09 -34.11 -13.53
C ILE A 79 13.51 -35.52 -13.20
N ASP A 80 13.41 -36.40 -14.20
CA ASP A 80 13.95 -37.75 -14.15
C ASP A 80 15.42 -37.69 -14.59
N ASP A 81 16.33 -38.12 -13.72
CA ASP A 81 17.74 -38.25 -14.07
C ASP A 81 17.92 -39.63 -14.70
N GLU A 82 18.03 -39.68 -16.04
CA GLU A 82 18.17 -40.94 -16.79
C GLU A 82 19.34 -41.81 -16.29
N ASN A 83 20.31 -41.23 -15.58
CA ASN A 83 21.48 -41.92 -15.03
C ASN A 83 21.27 -42.46 -13.61
N ASN A 84 20.18 -42.13 -12.92
CA ASN A 84 19.97 -42.53 -11.53
C ASN A 84 18.48 -42.75 -11.22
N LYS A 85 17.99 -43.97 -11.50
CA LYS A 85 16.58 -44.40 -11.36
C LYS A 85 15.98 -44.23 -9.94
N GLU A 86 16.77 -43.87 -8.93
CA GLU A 86 16.32 -43.66 -7.55
C GLU A 86 16.15 -42.18 -7.16
N ASN A 87 16.52 -41.21 -8.02
CA ASN A 87 16.49 -39.78 -7.69
C ASN A 87 15.52 -38.99 -8.58
N VAL A 88 14.22 -39.14 -8.33
CA VAL A 88 13.20 -38.26 -8.93
C VAL A 88 13.29 -36.88 -8.29
N LYS A 89 13.73 -35.85 -9.03
CA LYS A 89 13.77 -34.47 -8.53
C LYS A 89 12.48 -33.74 -8.88
N ILE A 90 11.64 -33.53 -7.88
CA ILE A 90 10.41 -32.73 -8.00
C ILE A 90 10.75 -31.27 -7.73
N THR A 91 10.49 -30.38 -8.69
CA THR A 91 10.61 -28.93 -8.53
C THR A 91 9.23 -28.30 -8.62
N ALA A 92 8.85 -27.50 -7.63
CA ALA A 92 7.62 -26.72 -7.65
C ALA A 92 7.97 -25.23 -7.73
N THR A 93 7.32 -24.51 -8.63
CA THR A 93 7.44 -23.04 -8.73
C THR A 93 6.05 -22.41 -8.68
N ARG A 94 5.96 -21.17 -8.16
CA ARG A 94 4.73 -20.39 -8.13
C ARG A 94 5.01 -18.99 -8.66
N ASP A 95 4.32 -18.57 -9.71
CA ASP A 95 4.34 -17.18 -10.15
C ASP A 95 3.19 -16.41 -9.49
N ARG A 96 3.52 -15.77 -8.37
CA ARG A 96 2.56 -15.00 -7.56
C ARG A 96 1.95 -13.81 -8.30
N ASN A 97 2.59 -13.31 -9.36
CA ASN A 97 2.05 -12.21 -10.17
C ASN A 97 0.95 -12.66 -11.13
N MET A 98 0.84 -13.97 -11.34
CA MET A 98 -0.10 -14.64 -12.22
C MET A 98 -1.28 -15.28 -11.47
N ASP A 99 -1.34 -15.15 -10.15
CA ASP A 99 -2.54 -15.49 -9.37
C ASP A 99 -3.75 -14.70 -9.89
N MET A 100 -4.90 -15.35 -10.01
CA MET A 100 -6.16 -14.74 -10.44
C MET A 100 -7.31 -15.20 -9.55
N ALA A 101 -8.47 -14.55 -9.66
CA ALA A 101 -9.68 -15.09 -9.06
C ALA A 101 -10.01 -16.46 -9.69
N TYR A 102 -10.41 -17.41 -8.86
CA TYR A 102 -10.97 -18.67 -9.34
C TYR A 102 -12.30 -18.40 -10.06
N ILE A 103 -12.37 -18.80 -11.32
CA ILE A 103 -13.58 -18.67 -12.15
C ILE A 103 -14.22 -20.03 -12.27
N ASN A 104 -15.47 -20.15 -11.81
CA ASN A 104 -16.20 -21.42 -11.94
C ASN A 104 -16.63 -21.60 -13.41
N SER A 105 -16.10 -22.61 -14.10
CA SER A 105 -16.45 -22.88 -15.51
C SER A 105 -17.90 -23.34 -15.68
N PHE A 106 -18.50 -23.98 -14.67
CA PHE A 106 -19.87 -24.52 -14.74
C PHE A 106 -20.97 -23.45 -14.77
N THR A 107 -20.67 -22.21 -14.36
CA THR A 107 -21.63 -21.09 -14.46
C THR A 107 -21.63 -20.43 -15.85
N LYS A 108 -20.60 -20.64 -16.68
CA LYS A 108 -20.51 -20.07 -18.03
C LYS A 108 -21.36 -20.82 -19.07
N GLU A 109 -21.49 -22.14 -18.94
CA GLU A 109 -22.21 -22.97 -19.93
C GLU A 109 -23.73 -22.71 -19.97
N LYS A 110 -24.30 -21.99 -18.98
CA LYS A 110 -25.74 -21.65 -18.96
C LYS A 110 -26.11 -20.33 -19.64
N ASN A 111 -25.15 -19.49 -20.01
CA ASN A 111 -25.39 -18.14 -20.53
C ASN A 111 -24.67 -17.93 -21.87
N GLU A 112 -25.11 -18.61 -22.94
CA GLU A 112 -24.51 -18.45 -24.28
C GLU A 112 -24.83 -17.12 -24.98
N GLU A 113 -25.61 -16.19 -24.39
CA GLU A 113 -26.01 -14.95 -25.07
C GLU A 113 -25.85 -13.61 -24.33
N LYS A 114 -25.19 -13.52 -23.16
CA LYS A 114 -24.92 -12.19 -22.55
C LYS A 114 -23.52 -12.06 -21.97
N GLU A 115 -22.93 -10.88 -22.22
CA GLU A 115 -21.70 -10.30 -21.67
C GLU A 115 -21.21 -10.93 -20.36
N LYS A 116 -19.87 -11.10 -20.26
CA LYS A 116 -19.11 -11.52 -19.05
C LYS A 116 -19.78 -11.03 -17.75
N THR A 117 -20.64 -11.85 -17.18
CA THR A 117 -21.24 -11.61 -15.86
C THR A 117 -20.46 -12.46 -14.88
N THR A 118 -19.31 -11.94 -14.46
CA THR A 118 -18.58 -12.51 -13.33
C THR A 118 -19.45 -12.41 -12.08
N THR A 119 -19.34 -13.41 -11.19
CA THR A 119 -20.09 -13.36 -9.93
C THR A 119 -19.44 -12.38 -8.96
N TYR A 120 -20.20 -11.92 -7.96
CA TYR A 120 -19.64 -11.07 -6.89
C TYR A 120 -18.36 -11.63 -6.28
N LEU A 121 -18.30 -12.95 -6.02
CA LEU A 121 -17.13 -13.57 -5.42
C LEU A 121 -15.92 -13.57 -6.36
N GLU A 122 -16.13 -13.77 -7.67
CA GLU A 122 -15.06 -13.69 -8.67
C GLU A 122 -14.46 -12.29 -8.69
N ASP A 123 -15.29 -11.25 -8.78
CA ASP A 123 -14.83 -9.86 -8.75
C ASP A 123 -14.21 -9.49 -7.41
N TYR A 124 -14.75 -9.99 -6.30
CA TYR A 124 -14.24 -9.76 -4.95
C TYR A 124 -12.82 -10.32 -4.79
N HIS A 125 -12.60 -11.59 -5.13
CA HIS A 125 -11.28 -12.21 -5.00
C HIS A 125 -10.27 -11.59 -5.99
N GLN A 126 -10.72 -11.18 -7.18
CA GLN A 126 -9.86 -10.44 -8.11
C GLN A 126 -9.44 -9.10 -7.50
N THR A 127 -10.37 -8.39 -6.87
CA THR A 127 -10.11 -7.13 -6.17
C THR A 127 -9.15 -7.33 -4.98
N VAL A 128 -9.31 -8.41 -4.20
CA VAL A 128 -8.36 -8.77 -3.13
C VAL A 128 -6.94 -8.95 -3.68
N ILE A 129 -6.78 -9.67 -4.80
CA ILE A 129 -5.47 -9.89 -5.44
C ILE A 129 -4.85 -8.58 -5.93
N GLU A 130 -5.67 -7.66 -6.44
CA GLU A 130 -5.21 -6.38 -6.99
C GLU A 130 -4.89 -5.32 -5.92
N MET A 131 -5.60 -5.34 -4.80
CA MET A 131 -5.34 -4.48 -3.64
C MET A 131 -4.23 -5.02 -2.74
N PHE A 132 -4.04 -6.34 -2.69
CA PHE A 132 -3.03 -7.01 -1.85
C PHE A 132 -2.13 -7.91 -2.70
N SER A 133 -1.03 -7.32 -3.17
CA SER A 133 0.05 -7.98 -3.90
C SER A 133 0.75 -9.03 -3.06
N SER A 134 1.24 -10.07 -3.74
CA SER A 134 2.10 -11.10 -3.18
C SER A 134 3.39 -11.29 -3.97
N SER A 135 3.77 -10.30 -4.79
CA SER A 135 4.91 -10.37 -5.73
C SER A 135 6.24 -10.79 -5.08
N THR A 136 6.45 -10.44 -3.81
CA THR A 136 7.67 -10.74 -3.04
C THR A 136 7.56 -12.02 -2.19
N GLY A 137 6.42 -12.72 -2.25
CA GLY A 137 6.12 -13.85 -1.38
C GLY A 137 5.35 -13.49 -0.12
N PHE A 138 5.22 -12.20 0.18
CA PHE A 138 4.52 -11.71 1.36
C PHE A 138 3.33 -10.81 0.98
N LEU A 139 2.36 -10.71 1.90
CA LEU A 139 1.20 -9.84 1.73
C LEU A 139 1.64 -8.36 1.78
N SER A 140 1.33 -7.60 0.75
CA SER A 140 1.60 -6.15 0.75
C SER A 140 0.57 -5.40 -0.09
N ILE A 141 0.24 -4.17 0.34
CA ILE A 141 -0.48 -3.24 -0.54
C ILE A 141 0.45 -2.62 -1.59
N HIS A 142 1.77 -2.69 -1.38
CA HIS A 142 2.79 -2.18 -2.28
C HIS A 142 3.20 -3.24 -3.31
N THR A 143 3.53 -2.77 -4.51
CA THR A 143 3.91 -3.64 -5.63
C THR A 143 4.76 -2.90 -6.65
N SER A 144 5.61 -3.64 -7.37
CA SER A 144 6.36 -3.11 -8.52
C SER A 144 5.50 -2.94 -9.77
N ARG A 145 4.23 -3.37 -9.74
CA ARG A 145 3.29 -3.26 -10.87
C ARG A 145 2.89 -1.80 -11.10
N ASN A 146 3.20 -1.32 -12.30
CA ASN A 146 2.96 0.07 -12.71
C ASN A 146 1.48 0.42 -12.93
N ASP A 147 0.57 -0.55 -13.00
CA ASP A 147 -0.86 -0.37 -13.23
C ASP A 147 -1.75 -0.65 -12.00
N SER A 148 -1.12 -0.85 -10.84
CA SER A 148 -1.76 -1.18 -9.57
C SER A 148 -2.51 0.00 -8.93
N PHE A 149 -3.47 -0.31 -8.06
CA PHE A 149 -4.25 0.71 -7.34
C PHE A 149 -3.36 1.58 -6.45
N ILE A 150 -2.42 0.98 -5.70
CA ILE A 150 -1.46 1.73 -4.88
C ILE A 150 -0.62 2.70 -5.71
N ARG A 151 -0.16 2.26 -6.90
CA ARG A 151 0.67 3.08 -7.78
C ARG A 151 -0.12 4.26 -8.34
N PHE A 152 -1.39 4.04 -8.66
CA PHE A 152 -2.29 5.11 -9.08
C PHE A 152 -2.44 6.19 -7.99
N LEU A 153 -2.67 5.80 -6.73
CA LEU A 153 -2.77 6.74 -5.61
C LEU A 153 -1.48 7.54 -5.36
N GLN A 154 -0.33 6.97 -5.71
CA GLN A 154 0.99 7.58 -5.52
C GLN A 154 1.43 8.54 -6.65
N PHE A 155 0.69 8.62 -7.76
CA PHE A 155 1.06 9.57 -8.82
C PHE A 155 0.93 11.00 -8.34
N GLU A 156 1.86 11.86 -8.75
CA GLU A 156 1.92 13.28 -8.35
C GLU A 156 0.60 14.03 -8.58
N HIS A 157 -0.09 13.77 -9.70
CA HIS A 157 -1.37 14.41 -10.00
C HIS A 157 -2.56 13.83 -9.20
N VAL A 158 -2.40 12.65 -8.58
CA VAL A 158 -3.42 11.93 -7.81
C VAL A 158 -3.19 12.05 -6.30
N SER A 159 -1.94 12.18 -5.85
CA SER A 159 -1.52 12.06 -4.45
C SER A 159 -2.22 13.03 -3.51
N LYS A 160 -2.57 14.23 -4.01
CA LYS A 160 -3.36 15.24 -3.28
C LYS A 160 -4.82 14.84 -3.02
N HIS A 161 -5.35 13.88 -3.78
CA HIS A 161 -6.73 13.37 -3.69
C HIS A 161 -6.82 11.94 -3.14
N LYS A 162 -5.71 11.38 -2.64
CA LYS A 162 -5.69 9.99 -2.13
C LYS A 162 -6.74 9.75 -1.04
N ILE A 163 -6.90 10.70 -0.12
CA ILE A 163 -7.87 10.62 0.98
C ILE A 163 -9.29 10.74 0.44
N ASP A 164 -9.53 11.63 -0.52
CA ASP A 164 -10.84 11.76 -1.18
C ASP A 164 -11.26 10.46 -1.87
N ILE A 165 -10.33 9.82 -2.59
CA ILE A 165 -10.59 8.56 -3.28
C ILE A 165 -10.91 7.46 -2.27
N LEU A 166 -10.11 7.31 -1.21
CA LEU A 166 -10.35 6.31 -0.17
C LEU A 166 -11.69 6.55 0.56
N ALA A 167 -12.04 7.80 0.84
CA ALA A 167 -13.32 8.16 1.44
C ALA A 167 -14.49 7.81 0.50
N CYS A 168 -14.36 8.05 -0.81
CA CYS A 168 -15.37 7.63 -1.78
C CYS A 168 -15.55 6.12 -1.80
N LEU A 169 -14.47 5.33 -1.83
CA LEU A 169 -14.55 3.87 -1.85
C LEU A 169 -15.15 3.31 -0.54
N PHE A 170 -14.79 3.90 0.60
CA PHE A 170 -15.41 3.59 1.90
C PHE A 170 -16.93 3.84 1.87
N LEU A 171 -17.34 5.03 1.41
CA LEU A 171 -18.75 5.41 1.35
C LEU A 171 -19.55 4.57 0.33
N LEU A 172 -18.96 4.24 -0.82
CA LEU A 172 -19.55 3.31 -1.78
C LEU A 172 -19.75 1.91 -1.17
N ALA A 173 -18.76 1.41 -0.41
CA ALA A 173 -18.89 0.14 0.30
C ALA A 173 -20.00 0.18 1.36
N GLU A 174 -20.19 1.32 2.05
CA GLU A 174 -21.33 1.58 2.95
C GLU A 174 -22.66 1.82 2.21
N GLY A 175 -22.66 1.88 0.87
CA GLY A 175 -23.88 2.02 0.06
C GLY A 175 -24.37 3.44 -0.15
N VAL A 176 -23.51 4.43 0.11
CA VAL A 176 -23.79 5.83 -0.19
C VAL A 176 -23.63 6.09 -1.68
N ASP A 177 -24.58 6.81 -2.27
CA ASP A 177 -24.55 7.18 -3.69
C ASP A 177 -23.61 8.39 -3.94
N ILE A 178 -22.30 8.13 -3.93
CA ILE A 178 -21.27 9.12 -4.26
C ILE A 178 -21.12 9.25 -5.78
N PRO A 179 -21.07 10.46 -6.36
CA PRO A 179 -20.95 10.67 -7.80
C PRO A 179 -19.50 10.50 -8.30
N LEU A 180 -18.87 9.37 -7.93
CA LEU A 180 -17.58 8.91 -8.43
C LEU A 180 -17.80 7.98 -9.62
N LYS A 181 -17.15 8.28 -10.75
CA LYS A 181 -17.22 7.45 -11.95
C LYS A 181 -15.94 7.47 -12.76
N ILE A 182 -15.78 6.46 -13.60
CA ILE A 182 -14.72 6.41 -14.62
C ILE A 182 -15.32 6.85 -15.94
N GLU A 183 -14.83 7.95 -16.49
CA GLU A 183 -15.24 8.53 -17.76
C GLU A 183 -14.13 8.37 -18.82
N GLY A 184 -14.49 8.62 -20.08
CA GLY A 184 -13.57 8.54 -21.22
C GLY A 184 -13.62 7.19 -21.93
N ASP A 185 -12.85 7.07 -23.00
CA ASP A 185 -12.73 5.82 -23.75
C ASP A 185 -11.75 4.85 -23.08
N LYS A 186 -11.74 3.58 -23.53
CA LYS A 186 -10.75 2.57 -23.08
C LYS A 186 -9.31 3.05 -23.25
N ILE A 187 -9.11 4.02 -24.14
CA ILE A 187 -7.81 4.62 -24.41
C ILE A 187 -7.50 5.62 -23.31
N ASN A 188 -8.33 6.60 -22.96
CA ASN A 188 -8.03 7.68 -22.02
C ASN A 188 -9.02 7.74 -20.86
N PRO A 189 -9.02 6.72 -19.98
CA PRO A 189 -9.88 6.70 -18.82
C PRO A 189 -9.50 7.81 -17.82
N LYS A 190 -10.50 8.44 -17.24
CA LYS A 190 -10.39 9.45 -16.18
C LYS A 190 -11.26 9.08 -15.00
N LEU A 191 -10.72 9.17 -13.80
CA LEU A 191 -11.50 9.10 -12.57
C LEU A 191 -12.06 10.48 -12.27
N VAL A 192 -13.39 10.60 -12.22
CA VAL A 192 -14.09 11.87 -12.04
C VAL A 192 -14.96 11.79 -10.80
N LEU A 193 -14.78 12.73 -9.89
CA LEU A 193 -15.68 12.99 -8.78
C LEU A 193 -16.39 14.31 -9.05
N LYS A 194 -17.72 14.26 -9.15
CA LYS A 194 -18.56 15.45 -9.32
C LYS A 194 -18.94 16.05 -7.96
N GLU A 195 -19.34 17.32 -7.96
CA GLU A 195 -19.95 17.92 -6.78
C GLU A 195 -21.24 17.19 -6.37
N ILE A 196 -21.45 17.07 -5.06
CA ILE A 196 -22.66 16.47 -4.50
C ILE A 196 -23.73 17.57 -4.49
N VAL A 197 -24.56 17.60 -5.54
CA VAL A 197 -25.64 18.58 -5.73
C VAL A 197 -27.02 17.88 -5.65
N ALA A 198 -28.05 18.62 -5.23
CA ALA A 198 -29.43 18.13 -5.28
C ALA A 198 -29.87 17.96 -6.74
N LYS A 199 -30.43 16.81 -7.10
CA LYS A 199 -30.94 16.63 -8.48
C LYS A 199 -32.19 17.51 -8.69
N PRO A 200 -32.29 18.27 -9.79
CA PRO A 200 -33.53 18.95 -10.14
C PRO A 200 -34.64 17.93 -10.44
N ILE A 201 -35.87 18.22 -10.01
CA ILE A 201 -37.05 17.38 -10.24
C ILE A 201 -37.36 17.35 -11.74
N GLU A 202 -37.12 16.23 -12.43
CA GLU A 202 -37.73 15.98 -13.73
C GLU A 202 -39.18 15.51 -13.53
N GLN A 203 -40.14 16.41 -13.78
CA GLN A 203 -41.55 16.03 -13.87
C GLN A 203 -41.77 15.32 -15.22
N GLU A 204 -42.07 14.02 -15.18
CA GLU A 204 -42.59 13.26 -16.32
C GLU A 204 -43.97 13.80 -16.73
N ASN A 205 -44.00 14.80 -17.59
CA ASN A 205 -45.21 15.13 -18.33
C ASN A 205 -45.29 14.25 -19.57
N LYS A 206 -46.04 13.15 -19.46
CA LYS A 206 -46.61 12.44 -20.61
C LYS A 206 -47.64 13.35 -21.28
N THR A 207 -47.40 13.72 -22.53
CA THR A 207 -48.47 14.11 -23.44
C THR A 207 -48.24 13.51 -24.81
N GLU A 208 -49.10 12.56 -25.16
CA GLU A 208 -49.35 12.08 -26.50
C GLU A 208 -49.96 13.21 -27.35
N ASN A 209 -49.43 13.46 -28.56
CA ASN A 209 -50.14 13.21 -29.82
C ASN A 209 -49.45 13.81 -31.07
N LEU A 210 -49.21 12.89 -32.02
CA LEU A 210 -49.50 12.93 -33.47
C LEU A 210 -48.91 14.01 -34.40
N ASN A 211 -48.02 13.52 -35.29
CA ASN A 211 -47.90 13.70 -36.75
C ASN A 211 -48.00 15.14 -37.33
N VAL A 212 -47.11 15.59 -38.23
CA VAL A 212 -47.10 15.20 -39.66
C VAL A 212 -45.88 15.84 -40.40
N SER A 213 -45.14 14.98 -41.13
CA SER A 213 -44.37 15.17 -42.39
C SER A 213 -43.28 16.27 -42.62
N LYS A 214 -42.05 15.78 -42.87
CA LYS A 214 -41.03 16.25 -43.84
C LYS A 214 -41.54 16.13 -45.31
N PRO A 215 -40.95 16.72 -46.39
CA PRO A 215 -39.51 16.80 -46.72
C PRO A 215 -39.01 18.11 -47.38
N GLU A 216 -37.77 18.55 -47.15
CA GLU A 216 -36.55 18.34 -47.98
C GLU A 216 -36.65 18.66 -49.48
N THR A 217 -35.96 19.71 -49.92
CA THR A 217 -35.39 19.84 -51.27
C THR A 217 -33.95 20.38 -51.20
N LYS A 218 -33.03 19.58 -51.76
CA LYS A 218 -31.66 19.94 -52.10
C LYS A 218 -31.66 20.84 -53.35
N ASN A 219 -30.72 21.78 -53.45
CA ASN A 219 -29.94 21.91 -54.69
C ASN A 219 -28.62 22.67 -54.50
N GLU A 220 -27.62 22.12 -55.18
CA GLU A 220 -26.22 22.51 -55.22
C GLU A 220 -25.99 23.80 -56.04
N SER A 221 -24.92 24.54 -55.75
CA SER A 221 -23.94 24.91 -56.80
C SER A 221 -22.68 25.59 -56.24
N LYS A 222 -21.56 25.18 -56.85
CA LYS A 222 -20.15 25.48 -56.54
C LYS A 222 -19.76 26.93 -56.83
N LYS A 223 -18.81 27.48 -56.06
CA LYS A 223 -17.65 28.22 -56.63
C LYS A 223 -16.47 28.33 -55.64
N ARG A 224 -15.28 28.22 -56.21
CA ARG A 224 -13.93 28.13 -55.62
C ARG A 224 -13.38 29.48 -55.13
N LYS A 225 -12.51 29.44 -54.10
CA LYS A 225 -11.18 30.13 -53.93
C LYS A 225 -10.97 30.47 -52.44
N LEU A 226 -10.03 29.83 -51.75
CA LEU A 226 -8.61 30.15 -51.57
C LEU A 226 -8.35 31.23 -50.48
N LYS A 227 -7.81 30.73 -49.36
CA LYS A 227 -6.87 31.32 -48.38
C LYS A 227 -7.26 32.48 -47.44
N GLU A 228 -7.12 32.13 -46.15
CA GLU A 228 -6.42 32.82 -45.07
C GLU A 228 -6.96 34.19 -44.60
N GLY A 229 -7.51 34.20 -43.39
CA GLY A 229 -7.80 35.43 -42.66
C GLY A 229 -8.57 35.19 -41.37
N LYS A 230 -7.88 35.42 -40.25
CA LYS A 230 -8.29 35.41 -38.85
C LYS A 230 -9.74 35.83 -38.50
N THR A 231 -10.13 35.29 -37.32
CA THR A 231 -10.99 35.85 -36.25
C THR A 231 -12.52 35.81 -36.39
N GLY A 232 -13.14 35.25 -35.34
CA GLY A 232 -14.49 35.57 -34.85
C GLY A 232 -15.65 34.96 -35.63
N ASP A 233 -16.44 34.07 -35.02
CA ASP A 233 -17.57 34.51 -34.23
C ASP A 233 -18.36 33.34 -33.61
N ARG A 234 -18.91 33.66 -32.44
CA ARG A 234 -20.09 33.11 -31.76
C ARG A 234 -20.74 31.85 -32.33
N LYS A 235 -20.84 30.84 -31.46
CA LYS A 235 -22.02 29.97 -31.44
C LYS A 235 -22.62 29.97 -30.04
N ASP A 236 -23.79 30.59 -29.98
CA ASP A 236 -24.80 30.35 -28.95
C ASP A 236 -25.03 28.85 -28.81
N GLY A 237 -24.70 28.33 -27.64
CA GLY A 237 -25.09 27.03 -27.16
C GLY A 237 -25.63 27.23 -25.77
N LYS A 238 -26.91 26.90 -25.56
CA LYS A 238 -27.57 26.90 -24.25
C LYS A 238 -26.66 26.26 -23.21
N GLU A 239 -26.16 27.06 -22.27
CA GLU A 239 -25.54 26.59 -21.05
C GLU A 239 -26.62 25.86 -20.25
N GLY A 240 -26.68 24.53 -20.40
CA GLY A 240 -27.12 23.69 -19.29
C GLY A 240 -26.04 23.78 -18.22
N GLU A 241 -26.44 23.98 -16.97
CA GLU A 241 -25.53 24.01 -15.81
C GLU A 241 -24.61 22.78 -15.86
N GLU A 242 -23.35 22.96 -16.26
CA GLU A 242 -22.36 21.89 -16.21
C GLU A 242 -22.04 21.61 -14.74
N GLU A 243 -22.50 20.47 -14.21
CA GLU A 243 -22.10 19.97 -12.90
C GLU A 243 -20.58 20.05 -12.74
N LYS A 244 -20.11 20.86 -11.78
CA LYS A 244 -18.70 21.14 -11.57
C LYS A 244 -18.00 19.90 -10.98
N ASN A 245 -16.81 19.57 -11.51
CA ASN A 245 -16.02 18.44 -11.04
C ASN A 245 -15.16 18.85 -9.83
N ILE A 246 -15.20 18.08 -8.74
CA ILE A 246 -14.26 18.19 -7.60
C ILE A 246 -12.85 17.81 -8.09
N PHE A 247 -12.74 16.70 -8.82
CA PHE A 247 -11.53 16.34 -9.54
C PHE A 247 -11.84 15.55 -10.81
N SER A 248 -10.90 15.59 -11.75
CA SER A 248 -10.87 14.74 -12.95
C SER A 248 -9.42 14.29 -13.19
N LEU A 249 -9.12 13.03 -12.84
CA LEU A 249 -7.77 12.49 -12.78
C LEU A 249 -7.52 11.50 -13.91
N SER A 250 -6.46 11.74 -14.69
CA SER A 250 -6.03 10.79 -15.72
C SER A 250 -5.63 9.45 -15.08
N MET A 251 -6.23 8.36 -15.55
CA MET A 251 -5.85 6.98 -15.19
C MET A 251 -4.84 6.40 -16.19
N LYS A 252 -4.12 7.29 -16.88
CA LYS A 252 -2.93 6.99 -17.68
C LYS A 252 -1.72 7.71 -17.10
N TYR A 253 -0.61 6.99 -17.01
CA TYR A 253 0.67 7.57 -16.68
C TYR A 253 1.58 7.61 -17.92
N LYS A 254 2.12 8.78 -18.25
CA LYS A 254 3.18 8.96 -19.25
C LYS A 254 4.47 9.29 -18.52
N ARG A 255 5.50 8.47 -18.72
CA ARG A 255 6.85 8.73 -18.20
C ARG A 255 7.44 9.93 -18.97
N ASN A 256 8.13 10.85 -18.29
CA ASN A 256 8.73 12.06 -18.90
C ASN A 256 9.96 11.79 -19.80
N LYS A 257 9.99 10.69 -20.55
CA LYS A 257 11.01 10.43 -21.58
C LYS A 257 10.40 10.63 -22.97
N LYS A 258 11.13 11.33 -23.86
CA LYS A 258 10.82 11.36 -25.30
C LYS A 258 10.63 9.91 -25.77
N ASN A 259 9.40 9.55 -26.17
CA ASN A 259 8.95 8.22 -26.64
C ASN A 259 8.49 7.17 -25.60
N ALA A 260 8.22 7.52 -24.34
CA ALA A 260 7.65 6.55 -23.39
C ALA A 260 6.18 6.19 -23.70
N LYS A 261 5.88 4.88 -23.84
CA LYS A 261 4.50 4.38 -23.96
C LYS A 261 3.71 4.67 -22.69
N SER A 262 2.51 5.23 -22.83
CA SER A 262 1.61 5.47 -21.70
C SER A 262 1.10 4.13 -21.13
N VAL A 263 1.16 3.96 -19.81
CA VAL A 263 0.61 2.79 -19.12
C VAL A 263 -0.80 3.12 -18.62
N SER A 264 -1.79 2.36 -19.07
CA SER A 264 -3.16 2.42 -18.54
C SER A 264 -3.23 1.73 -17.18
N GLN A 265 -3.87 2.35 -16.20
CA GLN A 265 -3.99 1.84 -14.83
C GLN A 265 -5.15 0.84 -14.70
N LYS A 266 -5.08 -0.27 -15.45
CA LYS A 266 -6.20 -1.20 -15.59
C LYS A 266 -6.66 -1.80 -14.25
N ARG A 267 -5.72 -2.25 -13.39
CA ARG A 267 -6.09 -2.82 -12.08
C ARG A 267 -6.68 -1.77 -11.15
N ALA A 268 -6.15 -0.54 -11.18
CA ALA A 268 -6.77 0.55 -10.42
C ALA A 268 -8.22 0.82 -10.88
N ILE A 269 -8.48 0.76 -12.20
CA ILE A 269 -9.82 0.88 -12.78
C ILE A 269 -10.72 -0.27 -12.30
N ASP A 270 -10.22 -1.50 -12.35
CA ASP A 270 -10.97 -2.71 -11.97
C ASP A 270 -11.35 -2.66 -10.47
N VAL A 271 -10.42 -2.30 -9.58
CA VAL A 271 -10.67 -2.06 -8.14
C VAL A 271 -11.74 -1.00 -7.91
N ILE A 272 -11.63 0.17 -8.56
CA ILE A 272 -12.60 1.26 -8.34
C ILE A 272 -13.99 0.86 -8.86
N ASN A 273 -14.06 0.24 -10.04
CA ASN A 273 -15.32 -0.24 -10.61
C ASN A 273 -15.97 -1.30 -9.74
N PHE A 274 -15.20 -2.16 -9.08
CA PHE A 274 -15.74 -3.14 -8.13
C PHE A 274 -16.58 -2.46 -7.03
N PHE A 275 -16.08 -1.40 -6.41
CA PHE A 275 -16.82 -0.67 -5.37
C PHE A 275 -18.01 0.10 -5.93
N ILE A 276 -17.86 0.74 -7.11
CA ILE A 276 -18.96 1.44 -7.78
C ILE A 276 -20.12 0.49 -8.08
N ASN A 277 -19.81 -0.69 -8.64
CA ASN A 277 -20.80 -1.67 -9.09
C ASN A 277 -21.48 -2.38 -7.91
N ASN A 278 -20.80 -2.51 -6.77
CA ASN A 278 -21.31 -3.23 -5.60
C ASN A 278 -21.92 -2.33 -4.52
N LYS A 279 -22.06 -1.02 -4.76
CA LYS A 279 -22.63 -0.08 -3.78
C LYS A 279 -24.09 -0.40 -3.38
N THR A 280 -24.85 -1.11 -4.20
CA THR A 280 -26.23 -1.52 -3.88
C THR A 280 -26.38 -3.02 -3.67
N ASN A 281 -25.28 -3.77 -3.54
CA ASN A 281 -25.32 -5.22 -3.42
C ASN A 281 -25.91 -5.63 -2.04
N PRO A 282 -27.05 -6.35 -1.99
CA PRO A 282 -27.71 -6.72 -0.75
C PRO A 282 -26.93 -7.76 0.08
N ASP A 283 -26.09 -8.59 -0.56
CA ASP A 283 -25.36 -9.65 0.15
C ASP A 283 -24.36 -9.10 1.16
N ILE A 284 -23.87 -7.88 0.96
CA ILE A 284 -22.91 -7.23 1.84
C ILE A 284 -23.56 -6.27 2.83
N ARG A 285 -24.91 -6.17 2.87
CA ARG A 285 -25.71 -5.31 3.76
C ARG A 285 -26.16 -6.07 5.01
N GLU A 286 -26.76 -5.38 5.96
CA GLU A 286 -27.35 -5.99 7.17
C GLU A 286 -28.37 -7.09 6.78
N GLY A 287 -28.22 -8.29 7.35
CA GLY A 287 -29.02 -9.47 6.99
C GLY A 287 -28.58 -10.19 5.70
N GLY A 288 -27.62 -9.64 4.95
CA GLY A 288 -27.04 -10.25 3.76
C GLY A 288 -26.12 -11.44 4.05
N LYS A 289 -25.81 -12.22 3.01
CA LYS A 289 -24.99 -13.45 3.11
C LYS A 289 -23.59 -13.22 3.67
N TYR A 290 -23.00 -12.06 3.39
CA TYR A 290 -21.66 -11.64 3.82
C TYR A 290 -21.74 -10.47 4.80
N ALA A 291 -22.88 -10.25 5.45
CA ALA A 291 -23.05 -9.20 6.44
C ALA A 291 -21.99 -9.25 7.54
N GLU A 292 -21.76 -8.12 8.20
CA GLU A 292 -20.91 -8.09 9.38
C GLU A 292 -21.52 -8.93 10.50
N PRO A 293 -20.69 -9.72 11.21
CA PRO A 293 -21.18 -10.62 12.23
C PRO A 293 -21.63 -9.83 13.47
N THR A 294 -22.82 -10.16 13.96
CA THR A 294 -23.38 -9.63 15.21
C THR A 294 -23.25 -10.64 16.36
N THR A 295 -22.93 -11.89 16.05
CA THR A 295 -22.72 -12.97 17.02
C THR A 295 -21.38 -13.68 16.80
N TYR A 296 -20.90 -14.38 17.84
CA TYR A 296 -19.70 -15.20 17.75
C TYR A 296 -19.85 -16.36 16.74
N GLU A 297 -21.04 -16.95 16.63
CA GLU A 297 -21.32 -18.01 15.66
C GLU A 297 -21.23 -17.51 14.22
N GLU A 298 -21.78 -16.33 13.93
CA GLU A 298 -21.63 -15.68 12.62
C GLU A 298 -20.17 -15.36 12.30
N PHE A 299 -19.42 -14.85 13.28
CA PHE A 299 -17.99 -14.56 13.12
C PHE A 299 -17.19 -15.80 12.73
N LYS A 300 -17.44 -16.95 13.39
CA LYS A 300 -16.77 -18.22 13.10
C LYS A 300 -16.99 -18.72 11.67
N THR A 301 -18.08 -18.31 11.00
CA THR A 301 -18.30 -18.71 9.60
C THR A 301 -17.30 -18.09 8.63
N GLY A 302 -16.64 -16.98 9.01
CA GLY A 302 -15.72 -16.25 8.14
C GLY A 302 -16.36 -15.59 6.91
N LYS A 303 -17.68 -15.71 6.72
CA LYS A 303 -18.38 -15.19 5.52
C LYS A 303 -18.22 -13.68 5.33
N PHE A 304 -18.15 -12.93 6.43
CA PHE A 304 -17.94 -11.48 6.42
C PHE A 304 -16.62 -11.07 5.77
N LEU A 305 -15.65 -11.98 5.66
CA LEU A 305 -14.39 -11.72 4.95
C LEU A 305 -14.59 -11.58 3.44
N ASN A 306 -15.77 -11.92 2.91
CA ASN A 306 -16.20 -11.61 1.55
C ASN A 306 -17.09 -10.35 1.50
N ASN A 307 -16.90 -9.40 2.42
CA ASN A 307 -17.64 -8.14 2.44
C ASN A 307 -16.75 -7.01 1.93
N ALA A 308 -17.24 -6.24 0.95
CA ALA A 308 -16.54 -5.07 0.42
C ALA A 308 -16.22 -4.01 1.50
N ARG A 309 -17.07 -3.89 2.54
CA ARG A 309 -16.83 -3.00 3.69
C ARG A 309 -15.57 -3.40 4.44
N TRP A 310 -15.41 -4.68 4.77
CA TRP A 310 -14.22 -5.20 5.42
C TRP A 310 -12.96 -5.03 4.54
N LEU A 311 -13.08 -5.29 3.23
CA LEU A 311 -11.95 -5.16 2.31
C LEU A 311 -11.38 -3.73 2.27
N ILE A 312 -12.24 -2.72 2.09
CA ILE A 312 -11.78 -1.33 2.00
C ILE A 312 -11.30 -0.82 3.35
N GLN A 313 -11.96 -1.18 4.46
CA GLN A 313 -11.52 -0.84 5.82
C GLN A 313 -10.11 -1.39 6.08
N TYR A 314 -9.85 -2.67 5.76
CA TYR A 314 -8.52 -3.27 5.93
C TYR A 314 -7.47 -2.60 5.06
N TYR A 315 -7.80 -2.26 3.80
CA TYR A 315 -6.85 -1.55 2.93
C TYR A 315 -6.53 -0.14 3.45
N ILE A 316 -7.55 0.60 3.91
CA ILE A 316 -7.36 1.92 4.53
C ILE A 316 -6.48 1.81 5.76
N PHE A 317 -6.70 0.82 6.62
CA PHE A 317 -5.85 0.56 7.79
C PHE A 317 -4.39 0.27 7.39
N LYS A 318 -4.16 -0.51 6.33
CA LYS A 318 -2.79 -0.77 5.84
C LYS A 318 -2.16 0.45 5.16
N TYR A 319 -2.96 1.38 4.65
CA TYR A 319 -2.50 2.56 3.90
C TYR A 319 -2.29 3.80 4.79
N LEU A 320 -3.13 4.00 5.81
CA LEU A 320 -3.03 5.11 6.75
C LEU A 320 -2.15 4.70 7.93
N ASP A 321 -0.88 5.08 7.83
CA ASP A 321 0.19 4.74 8.79
C ASP A 321 0.30 5.71 9.98
N SER A 322 -0.53 6.77 10.06
CA SER A 322 -0.44 7.78 11.10
C SER A 322 -1.80 8.27 11.60
N GLU A 323 -1.84 8.73 12.85
CA GLU A 323 -3.02 9.34 13.47
C GLU A 323 -3.58 10.48 12.62
N GLU A 324 -2.73 11.43 12.22
CA GLU A 324 -3.17 12.62 11.46
C GLU A 324 -3.83 12.22 10.13
N LYS A 325 -3.30 11.19 9.44
CA LYS A 325 -3.91 10.67 8.21
C LYS A 325 -5.29 10.02 8.46
N ILE A 326 -5.47 9.33 9.60
CA ILE A 326 -6.77 8.77 10.01
C ILE A 326 -7.76 9.89 10.34
N ILE A 327 -7.32 10.93 11.04
CA ILE A 327 -8.14 12.10 11.36
C ILE A 327 -8.56 12.84 10.08
N ASP A 328 -7.65 13.06 9.13
CA ASP A 328 -7.97 13.69 7.85
C ASP A 328 -8.94 12.85 7.03
N PHE A 329 -8.75 11.53 7.00
CA PHE A 329 -9.72 10.61 6.40
C PHE A 329 -11.10 10.72 7.04
N ALA A 330 -11.18 10.72 8.37
CA ALA A 330 -12.44 10.85 9.10
C ALA A 330 -13.15 12.20 8.81
N LYS A 331 -12.41 13.30 8.76
CA LYS A 331 -12.92 14.62 8.36
C LYS A 331 -13.50 14.61 6.96
N THR A 332 -12.81 14.00 6.00
CA THR A 332 -13.28 13.90 4.61
C THR A 332 -14.56 13.06 4.52
N VAL A 333 -14.62 11.91 5.19
CA VAL A 333 -15.83 11.05 5.26
C VAL A 333 -17.01 11.82 5.87
N TYR A 334 -16.79 12.51 7.00
CA TYR A 334 -17.83 13.29 7.66
C TYR A 334 -18.36 14.43 6.77
N SER A 335 -17.46 15.17 6.12
CA SER A 335 -17.81 16.26 5.20
C SER A 335 -18.64 15.75 4.01
N MET A 336 -18.23 14.64 3.38
CA MET A 336 -18.97 14.03 2.27
C MET A 336 -20.37 13.53 2.69
N LEU A 337 -20.49 12.93 3.88
CA LEU A 337 -21.79 12.51 4.43
C LEU A 337 -22.70 13.71 4.67
N LYS A 338 -22.20 14.82 5.24
CA LYS A 338 -22.99 16.04 5.42
C LYS A 338 -23.48 16.61 4.09
N ALA A 339 -22.61 16.65 3.07
CA ALA A 339 -22.98 17.10 1.74
C ALA A 339 -24.09 16.22 1.13
N CYS A 340 -23.98 14.89 1.27
CA CYS A 340 -25.03 13.96 0.82
C CYS A 340 -26.36 14.20 1.56
N ILE A 341 -26.33 14.36 2.88
CA ILE A 341 -27.53 14.62 3.68
C ILE A 341 -28.20 15.94 3.26
N ALA A 342 -27.41 16.99 3.06
CA ALA A 342 -27.93 18.29 2.60
C ALA A 342 -28.61 18.17 1.24
N ALA A 343 -27.93 17.58 0.25
CA ALA A 343 -28.47 17.37 -1.09
C ALA A 343 -29.79 16.58 -1.08
N LYS A 344 -29.91 15.56 -0.22
CA LYS A 344 -31.13 14.74 -0.09
C LYS A 344 -32.27 15.41 0.67
N LYS A 345 -31.96 16.29 1.62
CA LYS A 345 -32.98 17.12 2.30
C LYS A 345 -33.63 18.12 1.32
N ASP A 346 -32.86 18.62 0.36
CA ASP A 346 -33.34 19.58 -0.64
C ASP A 346 -34.27 18.94 -1.70
N GLU A 347 -34.13 17.63 -1.98
CA GLU A 347 -34.97 16.88 -2.94
C GLU A 347 -36.45 16.72 -2.48
N LYS A 348 -36.77 16.97 -1.19
CA LYS A 348 -38.13 16.99 -0.60
C LYS A 348 -39.08 15.86 -1.07
N SER A 349 -38.69 14.59 -0.92
CA SER A 349 -39.54 13.42 -1.22
C SER A 349 -39.51 12.38 -0.08
N ASP A 350 -40.51 11.50 -0.01
CA ASP A 350 -40.54 10.43 1.00
C ASP A 350 -39.33 9.48 0.86
N LYS A 351 -38.93 9.19 -0.37
CA LYS A 351 -37.72 8.42 -0.67
C LYS A 351 -36.46 9.14 -0.17
N SER A 352 -36.37 10.46 -0.37
CA SER A 352 -35.21 11.22 0.11
C SER A 352 -35.16 11.28 1.65
N ASN A 353 -36.31 11.27 2.34
CA ASN A 353 -36.36 11.16 3.80
C ASN A 353 -35.82 9.81 4.32
N GLU A 354 -36.11 8.70 3.64
CA GLU A 354 -35.54 7.38 3.98
C GLU A 354 -34.02 7.33 3.74
N GLU A 355 -33.56 7.88 2.61
CA GLU A 355 -32.13 8.00 2.29
C GLU A 355 -31.40 8.87 3.31
N VAL A 356 -32.00 9.98 3.75
CA VAL A 356 -31.45 10.83 4.82
C VAL A 356 -31.31 10.06 6.13
N LYS A 357 -32.34 9.29 6.55
CA LYS A 357 -32.26 8.45 7.76
C LYS A 357 -31.16 7.41 7.64
N TYR A 358 -30.98 6.83 6.45
CA TYR A 358 -29.91 5.88 6.19
C TYR A 358 -28.52 6.54 6.31
N LEU A 359 -28.31 7.71 5.70
CA LEU A 359 -27.07 8.48 5.81
C LEU A 359 -26.78 8.89 7.26
N GLU A 360 -27.79 9.36 8.00
CA GLU A 360 -27.67 9.67 9.43
C GLU A 360 -27.31 8.41 10.25
N SER A 361 -27.81 7.23 9.87
CA SER A 361 -27.40 5.98 10.49
C SER A 361 -25.92 5.66 10.28
N ILE A 362 -25.37 5.95 9.08
CA ILE A 362 -23.94 5.78 8.78
C ILE A 362 -23.10 6.77 9.59
N VAL A 363 -23.54 8.03 9.70
CA VAL A 363 -22.90 9.03 10.58
C VAL A 363 -22.85 8.49 12.02
N ASN A 364 -23.94 7.94 12.55
CA ASN A 364 -24.00 7.39 13.91
C ASN A 364 -23.19 6.09 14.08
N LYS A 365 -22.91 5.35 13.01
CA LYS A 365 -21.97 4.21 13.02
C LYS A 365 -20.52 4.70 13.09
N CYS A 366 -20.18 5.77 12.37
CA CYS A 366 -18.81 6.27 12.24
C CYS A 366 -18.39 7.23 13.35
N PHE A 367 -19.32 8.05 13.85
CA PHE A 367 -19.04 9.20 14.69
C PHE A 367 -19.91 9.24 15.95
N VAL A 368 -19.47 10.00 16.94
CA VAL A 368 -20.18 10.25 18.20
C VAL A 368 -19.93 11.69 18.64
N LYS A 369 -20.91 12.32 19.30
CA LYS A 369 -20.70 13.65 19.89
C LYS A 369 -19.64 13.58 20.99
N SER A 370 -18.81 14.62 21.11
CA SER A 370 -17.77 14.74 22.14
C SER A 370 -18.33 14.58 23.56
N SER A 371 -19.58 14.99 23.82
CA SER A 371 -20.26 14.80 25.11
C SER A 371 -20.61 13.36 25.44
N ASP A 372 -20.84 12.53 24.42
CA ASP A 372 -21.39 11.18 24.54
C ASP A 372 -20.31 10.11 24.32
N ALA A 373 -19.07 10.53 24.04
CA ALA A 373 -17.94 9.66 23.79
C ALA A 373 -17.51 8.94 25.08
N ASN A 374 -17.77 7.65 25.18
CA ASN A 374 -17.31 6.82 26.29
C ASN A 374 -15.83 6.40 26.10
N THR A 375 -14.92 7.34 26.35
CA THR A 375 -13.46 7.13 26.25
C THR A 375 -12.96 6.04 27.21
N SER A 376 -13.61 5.83 28.36
CA SER A 376 -13.20 4.83 29.36
C SER A 376 -13.32 3.40 28.82
N ASN A 377 -14.46 3.04 28.23
CA ASN A 377 -14.65 1.72 27.63
C ASN A 377 -13.71 1.48 26.45
N ALA A 378 -13.42 2.53 25.69
CA ALA A 378 -12.56 2.50 24.52
C ALA A 378 -11.09 2.25 24.92
N LYS A 379 -10.63 2.95 25.96
CA LYS A 379 -9.32 2.75 26.59
C LYS A 379 -9.18 1.33 27.15
N HIS A 380 -10.19 0.84 27.87
CA HIS A 380 -10.16 -0.50 28.43
C HIS A 380 -10.00 -1.59 27.35
N ARG A 381 -10.60 -1.41 26.17
CA ARG A 381 -10.40 -2.34 25.03
C ARG A 381 -8.97 -2.30 24.50
N ILE A 382 -8.38 -1.11 24.38
CA ILE A 382 -6.97 -0.97 24.01
C ILE A 382 -6.09 -1.64 25.05
N ASP A 383 -6.35 -1.45 26.34
CA ASP A 383 -5.60 -2.09 27.42
C ASP A 383 -5.67 -3.62 27.33
N ILE A 384 -6.88 -4.17 27.10
CA ILE A 384 -7.07 -5.61 26.88
C ILE A 384 -6.29 -6.09 25.65
N LEU A 385 -6.42 -5.42 24.50
CA LEU A 385 -5.71 -5.79 23.27
C LEU A 385 -4.20 -5.70 23.45
N THR A 386 -3.71 -4.66 24.12
CA THR A 386 -2.30 -4.48 24.47
C THR A 386 -1.82 -5.60 25.39
N THR A 387 -2.66 -6.04 26.32
CA THR A 387 -2.34 -7.13 27.26
C THR A 387 -2.32 -8.49 26.56
N ILE A 388 -3.33 -8.78 25.73
CA ILE A 388 -3.46 -10.05 24.98
C ILE A 388 -2.34 -10.17 23.97
N TYR A 389 -2.13 -9.12 23.17
CA TYR A 389 -1.18 -9.14 22.07
C TYR A 389 0.21 -8.67 22.46
N LYS A 390 0.46 -8.39 23.75
CA LYS A 390 1.68 -7.87 24.38
C LYS A 390 2.45 -6.96 23.44
N GLU A 391 2.42 -5.65 23.66
CA GLU A 391 3.50 -4.80 23.10
C GLU A 391 4.81 -5.51 23.38
N SER A 392 5.52 -5.85 22.31
CA SER A 392 6.73 -6.65 22.40
C SER A 392 7.63 -5.97 23.43
N PRO A 393 8.24 -6.70 24.38
CA PRO A 393 9.25 -6.13 25.28
C PRO A 393 10.45 -5.50 24.54
N LEU A 394 10.46 -5.57 23.20
CA LEU A 394 11.36 -4.87 22.29
C LEU A 394 10.93 -3.44 21.93
N ALA A 395 9.73 -2.99 22.31
CA ALA A 395 9.34 -1.60 22.18
C ALA A 395 10.35 -0.76 22.99
N ASN A 396 11.13 0.07 22.30
CA ASN A 396 12.28 0.86 22.80
C ASN A 396 13.65 0.14 22.90
N VAL A 397 13.78 -1.15 22.57
CA VAL A 397 15.11 -1.83 22.48
C VAL A 397 15.72 -1.67 21.08
N PHE A 398 14.87 -1.49 20.08
CA PHE A 398 15.23 -1.27 18.68
C PHE A 398 14.80 0.12 18.23
N PRO A 399 15.42 0.67 17.16
CA PRO A 399 14.97 1.93 16.55
C PRO A 399 13.59 1.82 15.89
N PHE A 400 13.04 0.61 15.84
CA PHE A 400 11.80 0.28 15.17
C PHE A 400 10.74 0.05 16.25
N SER A 401 9.76 0.94 16.28
CA SER A 401 8.55 0.89 17.11
C SER A 401 7.51 -0.12 16.59
N GLY A 402 7.69 -0.63 15.36
CA GLY A 402 6.83 -1.64 14.75
C GLY A 402 7.42 -2.40 13.54
N SER A 403 6.54 -2.91 12.67
CA SER A 403 6.72 -3.95 11.62
C SER A 403 7.31 -3.43 10.36
N ILE A 404 7.10 -2.14 10.22
CA ILE A 404 7.14 -1.40 8.98
C ILE A 404 8.20 -0.30 9.14
N ASP A 405 8.95 -0.27 10.25
CA ASP A 405 9.97 0.74 10.46
C ASP A 405 11.33 0.29 9.88
N VAL A 406 11.39 -0.94 9.34
CA VAL A 406 12.45 -1.35 8.41
C VAL A 406 12.24 -0.56 7.14
N ALA A 407 13.28 0.12 6.66
CA ALA A 407 13.19 0.96 5.48
C ALA A 407 12.60 0.15 4.30
N GLU A 408 11.47 0.61 3.77
CA GLU A 408 10.77 -0.06 2.69
C GLU A 408 11.53 0.17 1.38
N TYR A 409 11.55 -0.83 0.50
CA TYR A 409 12.13 -0.61 -0.81
C TYR A 409 11.24 0.36 -1.61
N LYS A 410 11.87 1.39 -2.19
CA LYS A 410 11.25 2.43 -3.01
C LYS A 410 11.95 2.51 -4.35
N ALA A 411 11.19 2.95 -5.36
CA ALA A 411 11.78 3.36 -6.62
C ALA A 411 12.36 4.77 -6.42
N ILE A 412 13.68 4.90 -6.37
CA ILE A 412 14.38 6.17 -6.10
C ILE A 412 15.22 6.63 -7.29
N SER A 413 15.55 7.93 -7.31
CA SER A 413 16.38 8.54 -8.35
C SER A 413 17.83 8.07 -8.26
N SER A 414 18.51 7.96 -9.39
CA SER A 414 19.94 7.65 -9.40
C SER A 414 20.75 8.87 -8.94
N TYR A 415 21.67 8.66 -8.02
CA TYR A 415 22.64 9.65 -7.57
C TYR A 415 23.92 9.59 -8.41
N ASN A 416 24.37 10.74 -8.90
CA ASN A 416 25.66 10.90 -9.56
C ASN A 416 26.66 11.51 -8.57
N ARG A 417 27.52 10.66 -8.00
CA ARG A 417 28.55 11.06 -7.03
C ARG A 417 29.55 12.08 -7.59
N LYS A 418 29.82 12.11 -8.89
CA LYS A 418 30.79 13.05 -9.49
C LYS A 418 30.24 14.46 -9.62
N GLU A 419 28.94 14.57 -9.87
CA GLU A 419 28.24 15.84 -10.09
C GLU A 419 27.47 16.30 -8.85
N ASP A 420 27.46 15.48 -7.80
CA ASP A 420 26.64 15.63 -6.59
C ASP A 420 25.17 15.97 -6.89
N SER A 421 24.56 15.20 -7.81
CA SER A 421 23.23 15.49 -8.34
C SER A 421 22.38 14.23 -8.52
N PHE A 422 21.05 14.40 -8.51
CA PHE A 422 20.11 13.32 -8.73
C PHE A 422 19.53 13.34 -10.16
N ASP A 423 19.56 12.18 -10.83
CA ASP A 423 18.89 11.95 -12.10
C ASP A 423 17.51 11.31 -11.88
N ASN A 424 16.48 12.16 -11.80
CA ASN A 424 15.08 11.74 -11.68
C ASN A 424 14.56 10.98 -12.91
N SER A 425 15.28 10.98 -14.04
CA SER A 425 14.91 10.24 -15.24
C SER A 425 15.33 8.77 -15.18
N ASN A 426 16.24 8.41 -14.27
CA ASN A 426 16.79 7.08 -14.11
C ASN A 426 16.53 6.57 -12.68
N MET A 427 15.43 5.85 -12.50
CA MET A 427 15.04 5.30 -11.20
C MET A 427 15.39 3.82 -11.08
N TYR A 428 15.63 3.36 -9.85
CA TYR A 428 15.90 1.97 -9.52
C TYR A 428 15.19 1.53 -8.25
N SER A 429 15.04 0.21 -8.07
CA SER A 429 14.46 -0.38 -6.86
C SER A 429 15.56 -0.55 -5.82
N ASN A 430 15.49 0.17 -4.71
CA ASN A 430 16.59 0.22 -3.73
C ASN A 430 16.52 -0.90 -2.67
N CYS A 431 16.15 -2.13 -3.05
CA CYS A 431 15.87 -3.19 -2.09
C CYS A 431 17.06 -3.55 -1.18
N ALA A 432 18.26 -3.66 -1.77
CA ALA A 432 19.47 -4.01 -1.01
C ALA A 432 19.95 -2.83 -0.15
N GLU A 433 19.80 -1.62 -0.68
CA GLU A 433 20.13 -0.36 -0.04
C GLU A 433 19.22 -0.12 1.16
N ALA A 434 17.91 -0.34 1.04
CA ALA A 434 16.94 -0.22 2.13
C ALA A 434 17.20 -1.26 3.24
N GLY A 435 17.61 -2.47 2.86
CA GLY A 435 18.08 -3.48 3.83
C GLY A 435 19.32 -3.03 4.60
N LEU A 436 20.29 -2.42 3.91
CA LEU A 436 21.47 -1.83 4.55
C LEU A 436 21.12 -0.63 5.44
N LEU A 437 20.21 0.24 5.00
CA LEU A 437 19.73 1.36 5.82
C LEU A 437 19.17 0.86 7.15
N SER A 438 18.28 -0.13 7.08
CA SER A 438 17.64 -0.72 8.25
C SER A 438 18.67 -1.36 9.19
N LEU A 439 19.65 -2.07 8.64
CA LEU A 439 20.74 -2.63 9.42
C LEU A 439 21.53 -1.53 10.15
N PHE A 440 21.90 -0.45 9.46
CA PHE A 440 22.65 0.64 10.06
C PHE A 440 21.84 1.41 11.10
N CYS A 441 20.53 1.58 10.91
CA CYS A 441 19.65 2.09 11.96
C CYS A 441 19.75 1.21 13.21
N CYS A 442 19.67 -0.12 13.09
CA CYS A 442 19.86 -1.02 14.23
C CYS A 442 21.23 -0.87 14.90
N LEU A 443 22.30 -0.77 14.12
CA LEU A 443 23.66 -0.66 14.66
C LEU A 443 23.88 0.69 15.37
N ALA A 444 23.30 1.76 14.83
CA ALA A 444 23.47 3.10 15.35
C ALA A 444 22.56 3.40 16.56
N TYR A 445 21.47 2.65 16.74
CA TYR A 445 20.47 3.01 17.74
C TYR A 445 20.97 2.86 19.17
N ASP A 446 20.82 3.93 19.95
CA ASP A 446 21.08 3.95 21.37
C ASP A 446 19.74 3.93 22.13
N ALA A 447 19.41 2.78 22.72
CA ALA A 447 18.17 2.60 23.47
C ALA A 447 18.05 3.52 24.71
N GLN A 448 19.17 4.03 25.25
CA GLN A 448 19.14 4.95 26.40
C GLN A 448 18.73 6.36 25.99
N THR A 449 19.35 6.89 24.95
CA THR A 449 19.10 8.26 24.47
C THR A 449 17.92 8.31 23.50
N LYS A 450 17.54 7.16 22.92
CA LYS A 450 16.56 7.01 21.84
C LYS A 450 16.98 7.73 20.55
N GLU A 451 18.29 7.86 20.33
CA GLU A 451 18.88 8.53 19.18
C GLU A 451 19.86 7.58 18.46
N TYR A 452 20.22 7.91 17.22
CA TYR A 452 21.27 7.21 16.48
C TYR A 452 22.63 7.81 16.80
N ASN A 453 23.57 6.98 17.25
CA ASN A 453 24.97 7.30 17.48
C ASN A 453 25.87 6.29 16.75
N ILE A 454 26.83 6.78 15.97
CA ILE A 454 27.77 5.94 15.21
C ILE A 454 29.22 6.04 15.69
N ASP A 455 29.50 6.76 16.78
CA ASP A 455 30.87 7.01 17.27
C ASP A 455 31.58 5.71 17.63
N HIS A 456 30.82 4.72 18.11
CA HIS A 456 31.31 3.40 18.46
C HIS A 456 31.73 2.54 17.25
N MET A 457 31.34 2.92 16.02
CA MET A 457 31.63 2.15 14.81
C MET A 457 33.05 2.39 14.26
N GLY A 458 33.73 3.44 14.72
CA GLY A 458 35.08 3.83 14.31
C GLY A 458 35.10 4.82 13.14
N ASN A 459 36.03 4.63 12.20
CA ASN A 459 36.25 5.54 11.07
C ASN A 459 35.24 5.28 9.93
N VAL A 460 34.00 5.67 10.14
CA VAL A 460 32.92 5.64 9.14
C VAL A 460 33.15 6.63 7.99
N SER A 461 32.51 6.39 6.84
CA SER A 461 32.57 7.28 5.68
C SER A 461 31.94 8.66 5.98
N PRO A 462 32.40 9.74 5.31
CA PRO A 462 31.82 11.06 5.46
C PRO A 462 30.31 11.10 5.18
N ASP A 463 29.85 10.37 4.16
CA ASP A 463 28.43 10.31 3.79
C ASP A 463 27.59 9.62 4.87
N LEU A 464 28.09 8.51 5.44
CA LEU A 464 27.42 7.81 6.54
C LEU A 464 27.31 8.71 7.78
N LYS A 465 28.36 9.47 8.07
CA LYS A 465 28.38 10.45 9.16
C LYS A 465 27.41 11.60 8.92
N SER A 466 27.38 12.15 7.71
CA SER A 466 26.43 13.19 7.32
C SER A 466 25.00 12.70 7.44
N PHE A 467 24.71 11.48 6.99
CA PHE A 467 23.38 10.88 7.04
C PHE A 467 22.84 10.81 8.48
N PHE A 468 23.57 10.18 9.41
CA PHE A 468 23.11 10.07 10.79
C PHE A 468 23.22 11.37 11.60
N HIS A 469 23.96 12.38 11.12
CA HIS A 469 23.89 13.72 11.69
C HIS A 469 22.56 14.40 11.35
N THR A 470 22.08 14.23 10.12
CA THR A 470 20.79 14.77 9.65
C THR A 470 19.60 13.96 10.19
N TYR A 471 19.69 12.63 10.15
CA TYR A 471 18.67 11.69 10.57
C TYR A 471 19.09 10.99 11.87
N ASN A 472 19.29 11.78 12.94
CA ASN A 472 19.81 11.29 14.22
C ASN A 472 18.74 10.70 15.15
N LYS A 473 17.47 10.68 14.73
CA LYS A 473 16.35 10.14 15.50
C LYS A 473 15.57 9.13 14.67
N PRO A 474 15.05 8.06 15.28
CA PRO A 474 14.05 7.22 14.62
C PRO A 474 12.86 8.07 14.17
N LEU A 475 12.47 7.90 12.91
CA LEU A 475 11.27 8.51 12.34
C LEU A 475 10.12 7.51 12.43
N GLU A 476 8.90 8.01 12.57
CA GLU A 476 7.68 7.19 12.54
C GLU A 476 7.48 6.49 11.18
N ALA A 477 8.07 7.01 10.10
CA ALA A 477 8.15 6.39 8.79
C ALA A 477 9.36 6.91 8.00
N ASP A 478 9.90 6.09 7.10
CA ASP A 478 10.96 6.50 6.18
C ASP A 478 10.41 7.38 5.03
N THR A 479 11.08 8.48 4.71
CA THR A 479 10.64 9.40 3.65
C THR A 479 11.37 9.16 2.35
N TYR A 480 10.77 9.54 1.20
CA TYR A 480 11.45 9.46 -0.09
C TYR A 480 12.80 10.20 -0.08
N GLU A 481 12.83 11.35 0.61
CA GLU A 481 14.00 12.18 0.82
C GLU A 481 15.08 11.43 1.62
N MET A 482 14.70 10.72 2.68
CA MET A 482 15.63 9.90 3.47
C MET A 482 16.29 8.81 2.62
N HIS A 483 15.57 8.16 1.70
CA HIS A 483 16.20 7.19 0.80
C HIS A 483 17.10 7.82 -0.25
N ASN A 484 16.78 9.03 -0.74
CA ASN A 484 17.69 9.75 -1.63
C ASN A 484 18.98 10.10 -0.91
N GLU A 485 18.90 10.62 0.32
CA GLU A 485 20.09 10.91 1.13
C GLU A 485 20.86 9.63 1.48
N TRP A 486 20.16 8.53 1.80
CA TRP A 486 20.80 7.23 2.01
C TRP A 486 21.51 6.72 0.75
N SER A 487 20.98 6.99 -0.44
CA SER A 487 21.63 6.58 -1.69
C SER A 487 23.01 7.24 -1.85
N LYS A 488 23.23 8.44 -1.30
CA LYS A 488 24.57 9.07 -1.27
C LYS A 488 25.58 8.26 -0.46
N VAL A 489 25.12 7.47 0.50
CA VAL A 489 26.00 6.61 1.33
C VAL A 489 26.49 5.40 0.54
N VAL A 490 25.63 4.79 -0.29
CA VAL A 490 25.89 3.47 -0.89
C VAL A 490 26.06 3.47 -2.40
N ALA A 491 25.67 4.53 -3.11
CA ALA A 491 25.81 4.62 -4.56
C ALA A 491 27.22 5.10 -4.96
N GLY A 492 27.72 4.57 -6.09
CA GLY A 492 28.95 5.02 -6.71
C GLY A 492 30.21 4.82 -5.86
N LEU A 493 30.23 3.84 -4.95
CA LEU A 493 31.41 3.54 -4.13
C LEU A 493 32.59 3.12 -5.02
N GLU A 494 33.80 3.57 -4.67
CA GLU A 494 35.01 3.37 -5.49
C GLU A 494 35.49 1.92 -5.52
N ASN A 495 35.14 1.14 -4.49
CA ASN A 495 35.51 -0.26 -4.37
C ASN A 495 34.98 -1.11 -5.54
N ALA A 496 35.91 -1.58 -6.37
CA ALA A 496 35.62 -2.36 -7.58
C ALA A 496 34.98 -3.72 -7.28
N ASN A 497 35.10 -4.24 -6.06
CA ASN A 497 34.50 -5.52 -5.67
C ASN A 497 33.02 -5.40 -5.30
N ILE A 498 32.52 -4.18 -5.06
CA ILE A 498 31.09 -3.92 -4.88
C ILE A 498 30.40 -4.01 -6.23
N ARG A 499 29.46 -4.96 -6.34
CA ARG A 499 28.71 -5.25 -7.56
C ARG A 499 27.42 -4.43 -7.59
N TYR A 500 27.17 -3.81 -8.74
CA TYR A 500 25.94 -3.09 -9.05
C TYR A 500 25.31 -3.71 -10.30
N LEU A 501 23.98 -3.72 -10.38
CA LEU A 501 23.21 -4.21 -11.54
C LEU A 501 23.25 -3.24 -12.73
N LYS A 502 23.57 -1.97 -12.48
CA LYS A 502 23.58 -0.90 -13.48
C LYS A 502 24.96 -0.26 -13.57
N GLU A 503 25.33 0.18 -14.77
CA GLU A 503 26.59 0.86 -15.07
C GLU A 503 26.77 2.16 -14.27
N ASN A 504 25.66 2.83 -13.94
CA ASN A 504 25.68 4.04 -13.11
C ASN A 504 25.95 3.78 -11.61
N ARG A 505 26.22 2.52 -11.21
CA ARG A 505 26.58 2.11 -9.84
C ARG A 505 25.59 2.60 -8.77
N ASN A 506 24.30 2.55 -9.07
CA ASN A 506 23.25 2.97 -8.15
C ASN A 506 22.45 1.80 -7.55
N GLU A 507 22.16 0.78 -8.36
CA GLU A 507 21.38 -0.39 -7.92
C GLU A 507 22.34 -1.52 -7.54
N LEU A 508 22.49 -1.80 -6.25
CA LEU A 508 23.34 -2.87 -5.72
C LEU A 508 22.84 -4.24 -6.18
N ALA A 509 23.77 -5.11 -6.56
CA ALA A 509 23.44 -6.50 -6.80
C ALA A 509 23.03 -7.16 -5.46
N PRO A 510 21.90 -7.90 -5.41
CA PRO A 510 21.47 -8.56 -4.18
C PRO A 510 22.45 -9.67 -3.78
N GLY A 511 22.67 -9.83 -2.48
CA GLY A 511 23.49 -10.93 -1.94
C GLY A 511 24.27 -10.53 -0.69
N ILE A 512 24.35 -11.44 0.29
CA ILE A 512 24.98 -11.17 1.58
C ILE A 512 26.46 -10.80 1.46
N ILE A 513 27.21 -11.46 0.58
CA ILE A 513 28.64 -11.15 0.38
C ILE A 513 28.81 -9.74 -0.19
N ASN A 514 27.97 -9.33 -1.15
CA ASN A 514 28.01 -7.98 -1.69
C ASN A 514 27.66 -6.93 -0.62
N MET A 515 26.65 -7.20 0.22
CA MET A 515 26.33 -6.34 1.37
C MET A 515 27.49 -6.23 2.37
N LEU A 516 28.23 -7.32 2.61
CA LEU A 516 29.41 -7.30 3.49
C LEU A 516 30.53 -6.41 2.92
N TYR A 517 30.77 -6.43 1.60
CA TYR A 517 31.69 -5.47 0.97
C TYR A 517 31.23 -4.02 1.19
N VAL A 518 29.94 -3.73 1.01
CA VAL A 518 29.40 -2.38 1.24
C VAL A 518 29.59 -1.96 2.70
N ILE A 519 29.22 -2.81 3.67
CA ILE A 519 29.37 -2.53 5.11
C ILE A 519 30.84 -2.25 5.44
N ALA A 520 31.76 -3.08 4.97
CA ALA A 520 33.19 -2.89 5.21
C ALA A 520 33.72 -1.59 4.59
N GLU A 521 33.23 -1.21 3.41
CA GLU A 521 33.59 0.05 2.75
C GLU A 521 33.11 1.27 3.54
N ILE A 522 31.82 1.36 3.82
CA ILE A 522 31.23 2.55 4.46
C ILE A 522 31.59 2.70 5.94
N THR A 523 32.13 1.64 6.57
CA THR A 523 32.68 1.68 7.94
C THR A 523 34.20 1.83 7.97
N GLY A 524 34.86 2.03 6.82
CA GLY A 524 36.30 2.25 6.71
C GLY A 524 37.16 1.02 7.08
N ARG A 525 36.59 -0.18 6.98
CA ARG A 525 37.21 -1.46 7.37
C ARG A 525 37.72 -2.28 6.19
N TYR A 526 37.31 -1.94 4.98
CA TYR A 526 37.61 -2.73 3.79
C TYR A 526 39.10 -3.07 3.63
N SER A 527 40.01 -2.11 3.86
CA SER A 527 41.46 -2.35 3.76
C SER A 527 42.00 -3.42 4.72
N LYS A 528 41.35 -3.63 5.87
CA LYS A 528 41.71 -4.67 6.86
C LYS A 528 41.02 -5.99 6.59
N GLU A 529 39.91 -5.97 5.88
CA GLU A 529 39.00 -7.12 5.72
C GLU A 529 38.97 -7.67 4.28
N GLU A 530 39.66 -7.01 3.35
CA GLU A 530 39.71 -7.32 1.93
C GLU A 530 40.04 -8.79 1.64
N GLU A 531 41.06 -9.35 2.30
CA GLU A 531 41.48 -10.74 2.09
C GLU A 531 40.37 -11.73 2.48
N SER A 532 39.70 -11.49 3.61
CA SER A 532 38.60 -12.33 4.08
C SER A 532 37.40 -12.27 3.14
N LEU A 533 37.04 -11.07 2.66
CA LEU A 533 35.93 -10.88 1.72
C LEU A 533 36.21 -11.52 0.35
N LYS A 534 37.45 -11.39 -0.14
CA LYS A 534 37.90 -12.06 -1.38
C LYS A 534 37.85 -13.58 -1.25
N GLU A 535 38.21 -14.12 -0.09
CA GLU A 535 38.08 -15.55 0.18
C GLU A 535 36.61 -16.01 0.09
N LEU A 536 35.68 -15.26 0.69
CA LEU A 536 34.24 -15.57 0.60
C LEU A 536 33.74 -15.56 -0.84
N SER A 537 34.13 -14.57 -1.63
CA SER A 537 33.78 -14.48 -3.06
C SER A 537 34.35 -15.66 -3.87
N THR A 538 35.60 -16.03 -3.60
CA THR A 538 36.26 -17.17 -4.25
C THR A 538 35.57 -18.49 -3.92
N LEU A 539 35.04 -18.63 -2.69
CA LEU A 539 34.30 -19.81 -2.27
C LEU A 539 32.88 -19.86 -2.88
N LEU A 540 32.26 -18.71 -3.13
CA LEU A 540 30.96 -18.63 -3.81
C LEU A 540 31.05 -19.09 -5.27
N GLU A 541 32.19 -18.89 -5.92
CA GLU A 541 32.41 -19.26 -7.34
C GLU A 541 32.79 -20.75 -7.54
N LYS A 542 32.91 -21.54 -6.47
CA LYS A 542 33.25 -22.99 -6.52
C LYS A 542 32.00 -23.87 -6.35
N ASP A 543 32.00 -25.04 -7.01
CA ASP A 543 30.87 -26.01 -7.04
C ASP A 543 30.44 -26.59 -5.67
N ASP A 544 29.27 -27.25 -5.68
CA ASP A 544 28.40 -27.66 -4.56
C ASP A 544 29.08 -28.31 -3.33
N GLU A 545 30.25 -28.94 -3.47
CA GLU A 545 30.95 -29.63 -2.36
C GLU A 545 31.40 -28.69 -1.22
N ASN A 546 31.42 -27.36 -1.45
CA ASN A 546 31.89 -26.39 -0.45
C ASN A 546 30.80 -25.48 0.15
N GLN A 547 29.51 -25.69 -0.16
CA GLN A 547 28.45 -24.80 0.32
C GLN A 547 28.40 -24.70 1.85
N SER A 548 28.51 -25.83 2.56
CA SER A 548 28.49 -25.83 4.04
C SER A 548 29.64 -25.00 4.64
N LYS A 549 30.84 -25.11 4.05
CA LYS A 549 32.02 -24.33 4.44
C LYS A 549 31.84 -22.85 4.15
N LEU A 550 31.26 -22.50 3.00
CA LEU A 550 30.92 -21.13 2.65
C LEU A 550 29.92 -20.53 3.65
N PHE A 551 28.82 -21.23 3.94
CA PHE A 551 27.83 -20.78 4.93
C PHE A 551 28.44 -20.55 6.31
N GLN A 552 29.31 -21.47 6.76
CA GLN A 552 30.00 -21.32 8.05
C GLN A 552 30.92 -20.10 8.07
N LYS A 553 31.70 -19.88 7.01
CA LYS A 553 32.62 -18.73 6.92
C LYS A 553 31.87 -17.40 6.83
N VAL A 554 30.83 -17.32 5.99
CA VAL A 554 29.95 -16.14 5.92
C VAL A 554 29.37 -15.86 7.29
N LYS A 555 28.80 -16.86 7.97
CA LYS A 555 28.23 -16.70 9.32
C LYS A 555 29.24 -16.14 10.32
N LEU A 556 30.44 -16.72 10.39
CA LEU A 556 31.48 -16.29 11.32
C LEU A 556 31.98 -14.87 11.04
N TYR A 557 32.20 -14.55 9.76
CA TYR A 557 32.63 -13.22 9.36
C TYR A 557 31.55 -12.17 9.63
N THR A 558 30.30 -12.43 9.22
CA THR A 558 29.16 -11.54 9.49
C THR A 558 29.00 -11.29 10.98
N GLU A 559 29.04 -12.35 11.80
CA GLU A 559 28.96 -12.19 13.25
C GLU A 559 30.06 -11.29 13.80
N LYS A 560 31.32 -11.54 13.43
CA LYS A 560 32.46 -10.76 13.92
C LYS A 560 32.35 -9.30 13.50
N LEU A 561 32.03 -9.05 12.23
CA LEU A 561 31.88 -7.71 11.69
C LEU A 561 30.77 -6.95 12.42
N ILE A 562 29.58 -7.55 12.52
CA ILE A 562 28.43 -6.90 13.12
C ILE A 562 28.63 -6.68 14.63
N LEU A 563 29.16 -7.65 15.37
CA LEU A 563 29.48 -7.46 16.78
C LEU A 563 30.44 -6.27 16.99
N SER A 564 31.42 -6.12 16.10
CA SER A 564 32.39 -5.02 16.17
C SER A 564 31.82 -3.65 15.77
N LEU A 565 30.63 -3.62 15.16
CA LEU A 565 29.88 -2.42 14.80
C LEU A 565 28.70 -2.16 15.74
N SER A 566 28.44 -3.05 16.71
CA SER A 566 27.34 -2.91 17.67
C SER A 566 27.83 -2.32 18.99
N LYS A 567 26.99 -1.52 19.64
CA LYS A 567 27.25 -1.04 21.01
C LYS A 567 27.23 -2.22 21.99
N THR A 568 28.32 -2.46 22.71
CA THR A 568 28.40 -3.51 23.73
C THR A 568 27.53 -3.16 24.94
N TYR A 569 26.47 -3.94 25.18
CA TYR A 569 25.68 -3.88 26.41
C TYR A 569 26.42 -4.56 27.56
N ASN A 570 26.91 -3.77 28.53
CA ASN A 570 27.41 -4.24 29.83
C ASN A 570 26.24 -4.33 30.82
N GLU A 571 25.97 -5.53 31.35
CA GLU A 571 24.86 -5.79 32.28
C GLU A 571 25.05 -5.11 33.65
N GLU A 572 26.30 -4.90 34.11
CA GLU A 572 26.56 -4.34 35.45
C GLU A 572 26.28 -2.83 35.53
N GLU A 573 26.63 -2.05 34.50
CA GLU A 573 26.40 -0.59 34.45
C GLU A 573 24.95 -0.22 34.09
N ASN A 574 24.23 -1.08 33.36
CA ASN A 574 22.91 -0.76 32.80
C ASN A 574 21.73 -1.41 33.57
N SER A 575 22.01 -2.00 34.75
CA SER A 575 21.05 -2.76 35.54
C SER A 575 19.93 -1.94 36.22
N GLU A 576 19.97 -0.60 36.17
CA GLU A 576 18.85 0.25 36.62
C GLU A 576 17.58 0.07 35.76
N LEU A 577 17.71 -0.40 34.51
CA LEU A 577 16.59 -0.59 33.59
C LEU A 577 15.74 -1.85 33.87
N ALA A 578 16.27 -2.85 34.58
CA ALA A 578 15.56 -4.11 34.80
C ALA A 578 14.63 -4.11 36.03
N ARG A 579 14.54 -2.99 36.77
CA ARG A 579 13.78 -2.88 38.04
C ARG A 579 12.60 -1.90 38.01
N ARG A 580 12.08 -1.51 36.84
CA ARG A 580 10.86 -0.68 36.76
C ARG A 580 9.75 -1.34 35.96
#